data_AF-A0A529LV17-F1
#
_entry.id   AF-A0A529LV17-F1
#
_cell.length_a   1.000
_cell.length_b   1.000
_cell.length_c   1.000
_cell.angle_alpha   90.00
_cell.angle_beta   90.00
_cell.angle_gamma   90.00
#
_symmetry.space_group_name_H-M   'P 1'
#
loop_
_entity.id
_entity.type
_entity.pdbx_description
1 polymer ?
#
loop_
_entity_poly.entity_id
_entity_poly.type
_entity_poly.pdbx_seq_one_letter_code
_entity_poly.pdbx_strand_id
1 'polypeptide(L)'
;QRAARDYLAGLSEPGVASVLNDGREVIGREAQGRFIPLFMTIGRLPNDSGFCAVVRDITQWKRAEEDLTQARAVAERASSQKTDFLARISHEIRTPLNAIIGFSELMVDEKFGPIANDRYRDYLRDINRSGNH
;
A
#
# COMPACT_ATOMS: atom_id res chain seq x y z
N GLN A 1 -2.18 26.61 24.78
CA GLN A 1 -2.65 28.01 24.77
C GLN A 1 -1.58 29.02 24.34
N ARG A 2 -0.26 28.77 24.54
CA ARG A 2 0.83 29.66 24.09
C ARG A 2 0.92 29.82 22.56
N ALA A 3 0.85 28.70 21.83
CA ALA A 3 0.99 28.69 20.37
C ALA A 3 0.00 29.59 19.60
N ALA A 4 -1.24 29.71 20.07
CA ALA A 4 -2.24 30.58 19.43
C ALA A 4 -1.95 32.08 19.68
N ARG A 5 -1.45 32.43 20.87
CA ARG A 5 -1.05 33.82 21.19
C ARG A 5 0.24 34.22 20.47
N ASP A 6 1.20 33.31 20.37
CA ASP A 6 2.46 33.55 19.66
C ASP A 6 2.22 33.69 18.14
N TYR A 7 1.24 32.95 17.60
CA TYR A 7 0.78 33.12 16.21
C TYR A 7 0.12 34.49 15.99
N LEU A 8 -0.78 34.91 16.89
CA LEU A 8 -1.39 36.24 16.84
C LEU A 8 -0.34 37.37 16.94
N ALA A 9 0.71 37.18 17.74
CA ALA A 9 1.80 38.14 17.85
C ALA A 9 2.61 38.24 16.54
N GLY A 10 2.83 37.12 15.84
CA GLY A 10 3.46 37.09 14.51
C GLY A 10 2.63 37.69 13.37
N LEU A 11 1.32 37.93 13.58
CA LEU A 11 0.44 38.62 12.62
C LEU A 11 0.62 40.16 12.62
N SER A 12 1.37 40.71 13.58
CA SER A 12 1.57 42.16 13.75
C SER A 12 2.66 42.72 12.83
N GLU A 13 3.48 41.87 12.21
CA GLU A 13 4.60 42.30 11.36
C GLU A 13 4.16 42.49 9.90
N PRO A 14 4.42 43.65 9.27
CA PRO A 14 3.92 43.99 7.93
C PRO A 14 4.37 43.06 6.79
N GLY A 15 5.35 42.18 6.99
CA GLY A 15 5.97 41.35 5.94
C GLY A 15 5.33 39.97 5.71
N VAL A 16 4.34 39.56 6.51
CA VAL A 16 3.87 38.16 6.58
C VAL A 16 2.61 37.90 5.73
N ALA A 17 2.25 38.82 4.83
CA ALA A 17 1.03 38.72 4.01
C ALA A 17 0.96 37.46 3.13
N SER A 18 2.11 36.90 2.72
CA SER A 18 2.21 35.66 1.95
C SER A 18 1.88 34.40 2.77
N VAL A 19 2.08 34.41 4.09
CA VAL A 19 1.83 33.26 4.99
C VAL A 19 0.37 33.25 5.49
N LEU A 20 -0.39 34.33 5.25
CA LEU A 20 -1.80 34.45 5.66
C LEU A 20 -2.74 33.46 4.92
N ASN A 21 -2.33 32.94 3.76
CA ASN A 21 -3.18 32.07 2.95
C ASN A 21 -2.87 30.57 3.10
N ASP A 22 -1.73 30.22 3.69
CA ASP A 22 -1.36 28.84 4.00
C ASP A 22 -1.98 28.48 5.34
N GLY A 23 -3.25 28.05 5.30
CA GLY A 23 -3.96 27.58 6.49
C GLY A 23 -3.18 26.48 7.22
N ARG A 24 -3.45 26.33 8.52
CA ARG A 24 -2.77 25.38 9.40
C ARG A 24 -3.74 24.43 10.06
N GLU A 25 -3.29 23.19 10.23
CA GLU A 25 -3.96 22.26 11.12
C GLU A 25 -3.71 22.62 12.58
N VAL A 26 -4.79 22.71 13.35
CA VAL A 26 -4.80 23.01 14.77
C VAL A 26 -5.74 22.04 15.49
N ILE A 27 -5.53 21.85 16.79
CA ILE A 27 -6.44 21.04 17.60
C ILE A 27 -7.41 21.99 18.33
N GLY A 28 -8.68 21.90 17.98
CA GLY A 28 -9.78 22.57 18.67
C GLY A 28 -10.33 21.73 19.81
N ARG A 29 -11.07 22.37 20.72
CA ARG A 29 -11.84 21.70 21.77
C ARG A 29 -13.31 22.08 21.63
N GLU A 30 -14.14 21.08 21.42
CA GLU A 30 -15.59 21.20 21.33
C GLU A 30 -16.19 21.56 22.71
N ALA A 31 -17.42 22.08 22.76
CA ALA A 31 -18.10 22.46 24.01
C ALA A 31 -18.21 21.30 25.02
N GLN A 32 -18.30 20.07 24.52
CA GLN A 32 -18.35 18.83 25.32
C GLN A 32 -16.97 18.38 25.83
N GLY A 33 -15.90 19.12 25.54
CA GLY A 33 -14.54 18.83 25.99
C GLY A 33 -13.71 17.93 25.06
N ARG A 34 -14.31 17.40 23.99
CA ARG A 34 -13.63 16.58 22.98
C ARG A 34 -12.64 17.41 22.15
N PHE A 35 -11.47 16.85 21.88
CA PHE A 35 -10.50 17.44 20.94
C PHE A 35 -10.82 17.03 19.50
N ILE A 36 -10.84 18.00 18.59
CA ILE A 36 -11.12 17.80 17.16
C ILE A 36 -10.02 18.46 16.32
N PRO A 37 -9.54 17.80 15.26
CA PRO A 37 -8.64 18.42 14.31
C PRO A 37 -9.40 19.45 13.47
N LEU A 38 -8.86 20.66 13.39
CA LEU A 38 -9.41 21.78 12.65
C LEU A 38 -8.36 22.30 11.68
N PHE A 39 -8.77 22.76 10.51
CA PHE A 39 -7.95 23.54 9.60
C PHE A 39 -8.35 25.01 9.71
N MET A 40 -7.39 25.87 10.06
CA MET A 40 -7.60 27.29 10.33
C MET A 40 -6.79 28.15 9.37
N THR A 41 -7.46 29.09 8.70
CA THR A 41 -6.83 30.14 7.89
C THR A 41 -7.20 31.50 8.47
N ILE A 42 -6.23 32.40 8.59
CA ILE A 42 -6.45 33.75 9.15
C ILE A 42 -6.00 34.78 8.13
N GLY A 43 -6.92 35.66 7.72
CA GLY A 43 -6.67 36.77 6.81
C GLY A 43 -6.92 38.12 7.48
N ARG A 44 -6.15 39.14 7.09
CA ARG A 44 -6.39 40.53 7.52
C ARG A 44 -7.49 41.15 6.67
N LEU A 45 -8.38 41.93 7.28
CA LEU A 45 -9.39 42.67 6.53
C LEU A 45 -8.74 43.87 5.81
N PRO A 46 -9.09 44.16 4.53
CA PRO A 46 -8.42 45.22 3.77
C PRO A 46 -8.61 46.64 4.32
N ASN A 47 -9.78 46.91 4.91
CA ASN A 47 -10.22 48.26 5.29
C ASN A 47 -10.47 48.42 6.80
N ASP A 48 -10.07 47.44 7.60
CA ASP A 48 -10.26 47.43 9.06
C ASP A 48 -9.03 46.83 9.75
N SER A 49 -8.82 47.16 11.02
CA SER A 49 -7.82 46.55 11.91
C SER A 49 -8.18 45.13 12.37
N GLY A 50 -9.28 44.58 11.86
CA GLY A 50 -9.79 43.25 12.20
C GLY A 50 -9.15 42.11 11.41
N PHE A 51 -9.29 40.91 11.95
CA PHE A 51 -8.89 39.66 11.33
C PHE A 51 -10.12 38.79 11.07
N CYS A 52 -10.12 38.06 9.95
CA CYS A 52 -11.08 37.02 9.65
C CYS A 52 -10.40 35.66 9.82
N ALA A 53 -10.97 34.79 10.65
CA ALA A 53 -10.52 33.42 10.82
C ALA A 53 -11.56 32.46 10.24
N VAL A 54 -11.16 31.62 9.28
CA VAL A 54 -11.97 30.52 8.77
C VAL A 54 -11.47 29.25 9.42
N VAL A 55 -12.39 28.48 10.02
CA VAL A 55 -12.08 27.23 10.70
C VAL A 55 -12.94 26.13 10.09
N ARG A 56 -12.31 25.04 9.65
CA ARG A 56 -12.97 23.86 9.08
C ARG A 56 -12.67 22.66 9.96
N ASP A 57 -13.71 21.92 10.33
CA ASP A 57 -13.53 20.61 10.95
C ASP A 57 -13.05 19.61 9.89
N ILE A 58 -11.87 19.02 10.13
CA ILE A 58 -11.25 18.04 9.23
C ILE A 58 -11.30 16.62 9.80
N THR A 59 -12.09 16.38 10.86
CA THR A 59 -12.22 15.07 11.51
C THR A 59 -12.63 13.99 10.52
N GLN A 60 -13.63 14.26 9.68
CA GLN A 60 -14.10 13.30 8.68
C GLN A 60 -13.02 12.99 7.65
N TRP A 61 -12.29 14.02 7.21
CA TRP A 61 -11.21 13.85 6.23
C TRP A 61 -10.06 13.00 6.78
N LYS A 62 -9.60 13.29 8.01
CA LYS A 62 -8.55 12.49 8.67
C LYS A 62 -8.97 11.04 8.90
N ARG A 63 -10.21 10.79 9.31
CA ARG A 63 -10.73 9.42 9.48
C ARG A 63 -10.75 8.67 8.16
N ALA A 64 -11.23 9.30 7.10
CA ALA A 64 -11.24 8.68 5.77
C ALA A 64 -9.83 8.39 5.25
N GLU A 65 -8.86 9.28 5.50
CA GLU A 65 -7.46 9.06 5.15
C GLU A 65 -6.85 7.87 5.93
N GLU A 66 -7.13 7.79 7.24
CA GLU A 66 -6.68 6.69 8.10
C GLU A 66 -7.30 5.35 7.69
N ASP A 67 -8.62 5.33 7.47
CA ASP A 67 -9.36 4.14 6.99
C ASP A 67 -8.81 3.66 5.65
N LEU A 68 -8.56 4.58 4.71
CA LEU A 68 -8.00 4.26 3.40
C LEU A 68 -6.57 3.71 3.52
N THR A 69 -5.74 4.32 4.38
CA THR A 69 -4.37 3.88 4.62
C THR A 69 -4.35 2.48 5.24
N GLN A 70 -5.23 2.22 6.19
CA GLN A 70 -5.38 0.91 6.82
C GLN A 70 -5.85 -0.14 5.81
N ALA A 71 -6.89 0.17 5.03
CA ALA A 71 -7.41 -0.74 4.00
C ALA A 71 -6.34 -1.08 2.95
N ARG A 72 -5.57 -0.07 2.51
CA ARG A 72 -4.43 -0.27 1.61
C ARG A 72 -3.37 -1.18 2.22
N ALA A 73 -2.98 -0.94 3.47
CA ALA A 73 -1.98 -1.77 4.14
C ALA A 73 -2.43 -3.23 4.29
N VAL A 74 -3.71 -3.48 4.56
CA VAL A 74 -4.28 -4.84 4.60
C VAL A 74 -4.23 -5.49 3.22
N ALA A 75 -4.63 -4.77 2.17
CA ALA A 75 -4.61 -5.28 0.80
C ALA A 75 -3.17 -5.58 0.33
N GLU A 76 -2.22 -4.70 0.61
CA GLU A 76 -0.80 -4.90 0.27
C GLU A 76 -0.23 -6.13 0.97
N ARG A 77 -0.50 -6.32 2.27
CA ARG A 77 -0.09 -7.54 3.00
C ARG A 77 -0.69 -8.81 2.42
N ALA A 78 -1.98 -8.81 2.10
CA ALA A 78 -2.63 -9.97 1.50
C ALA A 78 -2.04 -10.30 0.11
N SER A 79 -1.74 -9.27 -0.68
CA SER A 79 -1.12 -9.41 -2.00
C SER A 79 0.31 -9.93 -1.91
N SER A 80 1.12 -9.42 -0.96
CA SER A 80 2.49 -9.88 -0.76
C SER A 80 2.49 -11.35 -0.31
N GLN A 81 1.64 -11.71 0.65
CA GLN A 81 1.50 -13.11 1.09
C GLN A 81 1.10 -14.05 -0.05
N LYS A 82 0.16 -13.63 -0.91
CA LYS A 82 -0.23 -14.41 -2.09
C LYS A 82 0.94 -14.60 -3.05
N THR A 83 1.70 -13.54 -3.30
CA THR A 83 2.86 -13.57 -4.19
C THR A 83 3.96 -14.47 -3.64
N ASP A 84 4.29 -14.34 -2.37
CA ASP A 84 5.30 -15.15 -1.68
C ASP A 84 4.90 -16.63 -1.66
N PHE A 85 3.63 -16.92 -1.39
CA PHE A 85 3.08 -18.27 -1.44
C PHE A 85 3.22 -18.88 -2.83
N LEU A 86 2.80 -18.17 -3.88
CA LEU A 86 2.89 -18.66 -5.26
C LEU A 86 4.33 -18.85 -5.71
N ALA A 87 5.23 -17.92 -5.38
CA ALA A 87 6.64 -18.04 -5.69
C ALA A 87 7.26 -19.27 -5.01
N ARG A 88 7.01 -19.44 -3.71
CA ARG A 88 7.49 -20.58 -2.93
C ARG A 88 7.00 -21.91 -3.50
N ILE A 89 5.69 -22.03 -3.73
CA ILE A 89 5.11 -23.26 -4.30
C ILE A 89 5.68 -23.55 -5.69
N SER A 90 5.88 -22.52 -6.51
CA SER A 90 6.51 -22.69 -7.83
C SER A 90 7.94 -23.25 -7.72
N HIS A 91 8.72 -22.78 -6.75
CA HIS A 91 10.06 -23.33 -6.48
C HIS A 91 10.01 -24.76 -5.95
N GLU A 92 9.09 -25.05 -5.02
CA GLU A 92 8.94 -26.38 -4.42
C GLU A 92 8.43 -27.43 -5.43
N ILE A 93 7.60 -27.04 -6.42
CA ILE A 93 7.12 -27.92 -7.49
C ILE A 93 8.18 -28.16 -8.57
N ARG A 94 9.04 -27.17 -8.86
CA ARG A 94 10.05 -27.28 -9.93
C ARG A 94 10.98 -28.47 -9.72
N THR A 95 11.45 -28.69 -8.48
CA THR A 95 12.39 -29.78 -8.17
C THR A 95 11.82 -31.18 -8.45
N PRO A 96 10.67 -31.60 -7.88
CA PRO A 96 10.10 -32.91 -8.18
C PRO A 96 9.65 -33.04 -9.64
N LEU A 97 9.17 -31.95 -10.27
CA LEU A 97 8.80 -31.97 -11.68
C LEU A 97 10.02 -32.22 -12.59
N ASN A 98 11.13 -31.53 -12.33
CA ASN A 98 12.38 -31.74 -13.06
C ASN A 98 12.91 -33.17 -12.88
N ALA A 99 12.76 -33.75 -11.69
CA ALA A 99 13.13 -35.14 -11.47
C ALA A 99 12.27 -36.10 -12.32
N ILE A 100 10.95 -35.89 -12.38
CA ILE A 100 10.03 -36.71 -13.20
C ILE A 100 10.39 -36.60 -14.69
N ILE A 101 10.63 -35.39 -15.20
CA ILE A 101 11.02 -35.16 -16.60
C ILE A 101 12.37 -35.84 -16.90
N GLY A 102 13.37 -35.65 -16.03
CA GLY A 102 14.68 -36.28 -16.22
C GLY A 102 14.62 -37.81 -16.19
N PHE A 103 13.79 -38.39 -15.32
CA PHE A 103 13.56 -39.84 -15.34
C PHE A 103 12.82 -40.28 -16.60
N SER A 104 11.84 -39.52 -17.10
CA SER A 104 11.16 -39.89 -18.34
C SER A 104 12.09 -39.86 -19.55
N GLU A 105 13.00 -38.88 -19.65
CA GLU A 105 14.05 -38.86 -20.67
C GLU A 105 14.95 -40.10 -20.60
N LEU A 106 15.46 -40.44 -19.41
CA LEU A 106 16.31 -41.63 -19.22
C LEU A 106 15.59 -42.93 -19.60
N MET A 107 14.28 -43.03 -19.35
CA MET A 107 13.47 -44.19 -19.72
C MET A 107 13.21 -44.26 -21.22
N VAL A 108 12.96 -43.12 -21.88
CA VAL A 108 12.81 -43.05 -23.35
C VAL A 108 14.09 -43.45 -24.07
N ASP A 109 15.25 -43.11 -23.50
CA ASP A 109 16.56 -43.51 -24.02
C ASP A 109 16.86 -45.02 -23.85
N GLU A 110 16.00 -45.77 -23.13
CA GLU A 110 16.14 -47.21 -22.89
C GLU A 110 17.51 -47.62 -22.31
N LYS A 111 18.18 -46.72 -21.55
CA LYS A 111 19.56 -46.93 -21.05
C LYS A 111 19.72 -48.13 -20.10
N PHE A 112 18.63 -48.59 -19.51
CA PHE A 112 18.58 -49.74 -18.60
C PHE A 112 17.85 -50.95 -19.21
N GLY A 113 17.54 -50.92 -20.51
CA GLY A 113 16.83 -51.98 -21.22
C GLY A 113 15.60 -51.49 -21.97
N PRO A 114 15.07 -52.29 -22.90
CA PRO A 114 13.96 -51.90 -23.77
C PRO A 114 12.63 -51.83 -23.02
N ILE A 115 11.79 -50.85 -23.37
CA ILE A 115 10.42 -50.76 -22.89
C ILE A 115 9.54 -51.66 -23.75
N ALA A 116 9.09 -52.79 -23.19
CA ALA A 116 8.33 -53.80 -23.92
C ALA A 116 6.89 -53.36 -24.30
N ASN A 117 6.31 -52.41 -23.57
CA ASN A 117 4.94 -51.96 -23.78
C ASN A 117 4.92 -50.56 -24.39
N ASP A 118 4.40 -50.46 -25.62
CA ASP A 118 4.36 -49.21 -26.37
C ASP A 118 3.57 -48.09 -25.68
N ARG A 119 2.54 -48.41 -24.87
CA ARG A 119 1.80 -47.39 -24.10
C ARG A 119 2.67 -46.67 -23.09
N TYR A 120 3.65 -47.35 -22.49
CA TYR A 120 4.58 -46.68 -21.57
C TYR A 120 5.50 -45.73 -22.32
N ARG A 121 5.92 -46.05 -23.56
CA ARG A 121 6.68 -45.11 -24.40
C ARG A 121 5.86 -43.86 -24.71
N ASP A 122 4.57 -44.03 -25.02
CA ASP A 122 3.68 -42.91 -25.31
C ASP A 122 3.51 -41.99 -24.08
N TYR A 123 3.27 -42.55 -22.89
CA TYR A 123 3.17 -41.74 -21.66
C TYR A 123 4.45 -40.97 -21.33
N LEU A 124 5.62 -41.58 -21.52
CA LEU A 124 6.90 -40.90 -21.29
C LEU A 124 7.13 -39.75 -22.27
N ARG A 125 6.71 -39.92 -23.53
CA ARG A 125 6.73 -38.84 -24.53
C ARG A 125 5.77 -37.72 -24.17
N ASP A 126 4.59 -38.03 -23.66
CA ASP A 126 3.61 -37.04 -23.21
C ASP A 126 4.13 -36.22 -22.02
N ILE A 127 4.80 -36.87 -21.05
CA ILE A 127 5.46 -36.19 -19.93
C ILE A 127 6.56 -35.24 -20.44
N ASN A 128 7.45 -35.71 -21.32
CA ASN A 128 8.52 -34.88 -21.88
C ASN A 128 8.00 -33.71 -22.70
N ARG A 129 6.94 -33.92 -23.48
CA ARG A 129 6.30 -32.84 -24.25
C ARG A 129 5.66 -31.82 -23.34
N SER A 130 4.97 -32.26 -22.29
CA SER A 130 4.29 -31.37 -21.34
C SER A 130 5.27 -30.59 -20.47
N GLY A 131 6.43 -31.16 -20.14
CA GLY A 131 7.46 -30.52 -19.30
C GLY A 131 8.36 -29.52 -20.02
N ASN A 132 8.47 -29.61 -21.35
CA ASN A 132 9.26 -28.69 -22.19
C ASN A 132 8.42 -27.58 -22.86
N HIS A 133 7.12 -27.51 -22.58
CA HIS A 133 6.20 -26.44 -23.00
C HIS A 133 5.99 -25.43 -21.88
#